data_AF-A0A7C1I9D2-F1
#
_entry.id   AF-A0A7C1I9D2-F1
#
_cell.length_a   1.000
_cell.length_b   1.000
_cell.length_c   1.000
_cell.angle_alpha   90.00
_cell.angle_beta   90.00
_cell.angle_gamma   90.00
#
_symmetry.space_group_name_H-M   'P 1'
#
loop_
_entity.id
_entity.type
_entity.pdbx_description
1 polymer ?
#
loop_
_entity_poly.entity_id
_entity_poly.type
_entity_poly.pdbx_seq_one_letter_code
_entity_poly.pdbx_strand_id
1 'polypeptide(L)'
;LILVAMAVMASLGWVSWGIFGAVVAGLVAGVVIGQGTELFTSDEYRYTKGIARQAQQGPATTIIDGIAVGMYSTWIPVVTIVIAIIAAFGFSGGFQEFASGVYGIGFAAVGMLSTLGITLATDAFGPIADNAGGNAEMSELPHEVRERTDALDMLGNTTAATGKGFAIGSAALTAMALLAAYMEEVRLWLGKVADKSIEGFKQVGDTIFYTDQAPVVAEGVETVKLSSAHISDFVNAYDLSLFNPMLLGGVFIGAMMAFVFCAMTMKAVGRAAGSMVDEVRRQFKEIPGIMEGKATPEYAKCVAISTKGAQREMILPSLLAIIVPVLIGVVLGVAGVVGLLAGGLTAGFTLAVMLNNSGGAWDNAKKFIEKGNYGGKGSEAHKASVVGDTVGDPFKDTSGPSLNILIKLMTMVSVVMAGLTVTIGIFS
;
A
#
# COMPACT_ATOMS: atom_id res chain seq x y z
N LEU A 1 -20.29 5.40 15.68
CA LEU A 1 -20.28 4.28 16.65
C LEU A 1 -18.93 4.15 17.35
N ILE A 2 -17.80 4.00 16.64
CA ILE A 2 -16.49 3.83 17.31
C ILE A 2 -16.10 5.00 18.23
N LEU A 3 -16.36 6.25 17.83
CA LEU A 3 -16.07 7.40 18.68
C LEU A 3 -16.90 7.39 19.96
N VAL A 4 -18.16 6.98 19.89
CA VAL A 4 -19.02 6.86 21.08
C VAL A 4 -18.48 5.77 22.00
N ALA A 5 -18.12 4.60 21.46
CA ALA A 5 -17.52 3.52 22.23
C ALA A 5 -16.20 3.96 22.89
N MET A 6 -15.31 4.63 22.14
CA MET A 6 -14.05 5.15 22.68
C MET A 6 -14.25 6.23 23.74
N ALA A 7 -15.25 7.11 23.58
CA ALA A 7 -15.60 8.12 24.58
C ALA A 7 -16.15 7.50 25.87
N VAL A 8 -16.96 6.44 25.75
CA VAL A 8 -17.44 5.66 26.90
C VAL A 8 -16.28 4.93 27.59
N MET A 9 -15.39 4.28 26.83
CA MET A 9 -14.19 3.65 27.40
C MET A 9 -13.29 4.68 28.10
N ALA A 10 -13.17 5.89 27.55
CA ALA A 10 -12.41 6.97 28.16
C ALA A 10 -13.06 7.51 29.44
N SER A 11 -14.39 7.66 29.46
CA SER A 11 -15.11 8.10 30.66
C SER A 11 -15.14 7.06 31.77
N LEU A 12 -15.10 5.77 31.43
CA LEU A 12 -14.95 4.66 32.38
C LEU A 12 -13.49 4.43 32.83
N GLY A 13 -12.53 5.20 32.30
CA GLY A 13 -11.11 5.10 32.66
C GLY A 13 -10.39 3.88 32.09
N TRP A 14 -10.98 3.17 31.12
CA TRP A 14 -10.34 2.01 30.47
C TRP A 14 -9.28 2.42 29.44
N VAL A 15 -9.44 3.61 28.86
CA VAL A 15 -8.45 4.23 27.96
C VAL A 15 -8.31 5.70 28.33
N SER A 16 -7.19 6.32 27.99
CA SER A 16 -7.02 7.76 28.19
C SER A 16 -7.80 8.57 27.15
N TRP A 17 -8.19 9.79 27.51
CA TRP A 17 -8.73 10.76 26.54
C TRP A 17 -7.72 11.09 25.42
N GLY A 18 -6.43 10.92 25.68
CA GLY A 18 -5.38 11.02 24.67
C GLY A 18 -5.50 9.97 23.56
N ILE A 19 -5.81 8.72 23.93
CA ILE A 19 -6.07 7.63 22.97
C ILE A 19 -7.33 7.92 22.16
N PHE A 20 -8.39 8.46 22.78
CA PHE A 20 -9.57 8.93 22.06
C PHE A 20 -9.18 9.98 20.99
N GLY A 21 -8.36 10.97 21.35
CA GLY A 21 -7.83 11.96 20.41
C GLY A 21 -7.04 11.34 19.26
N ALA A 22 -6.21 10.33 19.54
CA ALA A 22 -5.46 9.61 18.51
C ALA A 22 -6.36 8.87 17.52
N VAL A 23 -7.41 8.19 18.00
CA VAL A 23 -8.43 7.55 17.14
C VAL A 23 -9.13 8.57 16.25
N VAL A 24 -9.50 9.74 16.80
CA VAL A 24 -10.11 10.83 16.02
C VAL A 24 -9.16 11.32 14.94
N ALA A 25 -7.87 11.53 15.25
CA ALA A 25 -6.88 11.96 14.27
C ALA A 25 -6.77 10.98 13.09
N GLY A 26 -6.74 9.68 13.38
CA GLY A 26 -6.74 8.63 12.35
C GLY A 26 -7.98 8.59 11.48
N LEU A 27 -9.17 8.74 12.09
CA LEU A 27 -10.43 8.79 11.36
C LEU A 27 -10.50 10.01 10.42
N VAL A 28 -10.13 11.19 10.92
CA VAL A 28 -10.07 12.43 10.11
C VAL A 28 -9.08 12.26 8.97
N ALA A 29 -7.91 11.67 9.22
CA ALA A 29 -6.93 11.38 8.18
C ALA A 29 -7.50 10.48 7.07
N GLY A 30 -8.25 9.44 7.44
CA GLY A 30 -8.92 8.56 6.47
C GLY A 30 -9.90 9.32 5.57
N VAL A 31 -10.71 10.21 6.15
CA VAL A 31 -11.67 11.05 5.41
C VAL A 31 -10.95 12.00 4.46
N VAL A 32 -9.91 12.69 4.93
CA VAL A 32 -9.14 13.64 4.11
C VAL A 32 -8.42 12.93 2.96
N ILE A 33 -7.85 11.74 3.18
CA ILE A 33 -7.25 10.94 2.11
C ILE A 33 -8.29 10.52 1.08
N GLY A 34 -9.47 10.10 1.51
CA GLY A 34 -10.55 9.73 0.60
C GLY A 34 -11.02 10.89 -0.27
N GLN A 35 -11.29 12.05 0.36
CA GLN A 35 -11.68 13.26 -0.36
C GLN A 35 -10.57 13.79 -1.28
N GLY A 36 -9.30 13.70 -0.84
CA GLY A 36 -8.15 14.02 -1.67
C GLY A 36 -8.06 13.10 -2.89
N THR A 37 -8.33 11.81 -2.72
CA THR A 37 -8.34 10.83 -3.82
C THR A 37 -9.46 11.15 -4.81
N GLU A 38 -10.67 11.37 -4.32
CA GLU A 38 -11.84 11.75 -5.13
C GLU A 38 -11.57 13.01 -5.96
N LEU A 39 -10.95 14.04 -5.38
CA LEU A 39 -10.56 15.27 -6.08
C LEU A 39 -9.69 15.00 -7.32
N PHE A 40 -8.81 14.00 -7.26
CA PHE A 40 -7.87 13.68 -8.35
C PHE A 40 -8.40 12.64 -9.34
N THR A 41 -9.36 11.80 -8.94
CA THR A 41 -9.84 10.70 -9.78
C THR A 41 -11.23 10.93 -10.35
N SER A 42 -12.14 11.64 -9.67
CA SER A 42 -13.51 11.85 -10.17
C SER A 42 -13.54 12.72 -11.43
N ASP A 43 -14.45 12.41 -12.35
CA ASP A 43 -14.64 13.14 -13.61
C ASP A 43 -15.37 14.48 -13.43
N GLU A 44 -15.79 14.82 -12.21
CA GLU A 44 -16.38 16.11 -11.89
C GLU A 44 -15.32 17.21 -11.71
N TYR A 45 -14.09 16.83 -11.35
CA TYR A 45 -13.03 17.76 -10.98
C TYR A 45 -12.06 18.09 -12.11
N ARG A 46 -11.30 19.17 -11.90
CA ARG A 46 -10.42 19.76 -12.92
C ARG A 46 -9.29 18.84 -13.39
N TYR A 47 -8.80 17.94 -12.55
CA TYR A 47 -7.62 17.12 -12.87
C TYR A 47 -7.97 16.04 -13.90
N THR A 48 -9.01 15.26 -13.64
CA THR A 48 -9.55 14.27 -14.59
C THR A 48 -10.04 14.92 -15.89
N LYS A 49 -10.75 16.06 -15.80
CA LYS A 49 -11.16 16.84 -16.97
C LYS A 49 -9.95 17.37 -17.77
N GLY A 50 -8.84 17.68 -17.11
CA GLY A 50 -7.57 18.04 -17.73
C GLY A 50 -7.03 16.91 -18.60
N ILE A 51 -6.97 15.69 -18.08
CA ILE A 51 -6.52 14.50 -18.80
C ILE A 51 -7.43 14.23 -20.01
N ALA A 52 -8.75 14.31 -19.82
CA ALA A 52 -9.71 14.15 -20.91
C ALA A 52 -9.53 15.21 -22.00
N ARG A 53 -9.20 16.45 -21.62
CA ARG A 53 -8.88 17.52 -22.57
C ARG A 53 -7.59 17.21 -23.34
N GLN A 54 -6.56 16.67 -22.69
CA GLN A 54 -5.29 16.28 -23.32
C GLN A 54 -5.46 15.14 -24.33
N ALA A 55 -6.50 14.32 -24.20
CA ALA A 55 -6.83 13.27 -25.18
C ALA A 55 -7.16 13.82 -26.57
N GLN A 56 -7.59 15.07 -26.69
CA GLN A 56 -7.76 15.73 -28.00
C GLN A 56 -6.43 15.91 -28.76
N GLN A 57 -5.30 15.92 -28.05
CA GLN A 57 -3.96 16.04 -28.63
C GLN A 57 -3.30 14.68 -28.88
N GLY A 58 -3.96 13.59 -28.47
CA GLY A 58 -3.53 12.21 -28.71
C GLY A 58 -3.02 11.47 -27.47
N PRO A 59 -2.62 10.19 -27.64
CA PRO A 59 -2.29 9.31 -26.50
C PRO A 59 -1.10 9.77 -25.66
N ALA A 60 -0.08 10.35 -26.30
CA ALA A 60 1.15 10.74 -25.60
C ALA A 60 0.90 11.81 -24.54
N THR A 61 0.14 12.85 -24.88
CA THR A 61 -0.23 13.93 -23.94
C THR A 61 -1.16 13.43 -22.85
N THR A 62 -2.09 12.51 -23.16
CA THR A 62 -2.94 11.85 -22.16
C THR A 62 -2.11 11.08 -21.13
N ILE A 63 -1.10 10.31 -21.57
CA ILE A 63 -0.23 9.55 -20.67
C ILE A 63 0.61 10.51 -19.82
N ILE A 64 1.21 11.54 -20.42
CA ILE A 64 2.03 12.50 -19.68
C ILE A 64 1.20 13.17 -18.57
N ASP A 65 -0.02 13.62 -18.89
CA ASP A 65 -0.87 14.34 -17.94
C ASP A 65 -1.38 13.43 -16.81
N GLY A 66 -1.75 12.18 -17.11
CA GLY A 66 -2.17 11.24 -16.07
C GLY A 66 -1.05 10.88 -15.10
N ILE A 67 0.17 10.64 -15.60
CA ILE A 67 1.35 10.42 -14.74
C ILE A 67 1.59 11.66 -13.86
N ALA A 68 1.53 12.86 -14.44
CA ALA A 68 1.73 14.11 -13.72
C ALA A 68 0.67 14.32 -12.62
N VAL A 69 -0.61 14.06 -12.92
CA VAL A 69 -1.72 14.10 -11.94
C VAL A 69 -1.49 13.07 -10.84
N GLY A 70 -1.08 11.85 -11.17
CA GLY A 70 -0.73 10.82 -10.19
C GLY A 70 0.37 11.27 -9.23
N MET A 71 1.49 11.78 -9.76
CA MET A 71 2.59 12.31 -8.95
C MET A 71 2.13 13.47 -8.07
N TYR A 72 1.38 14.41 -8.64
CA TYR A 72 0.88 15.58 -7.93
C TYR A 72 -0.16 15.21 -6.86
N SER A 73 -0.90 14.12 -7.03
CA SER A 73 -1.91 13.70 -6.03
C SER A 73 -1.31 13.23 -4.70
N THR A 74 0.00 12.94 -4.65
CA THR A 74 0.65 12.32 -3.48
C THR A 74 0.76 13.24 -2.27
N TRP A 75 0.78 14.57 -2.45
CA TRP A 75 1.04 15.48 -1.34
C TRP A 75 -0.10 15.50 -0.32
N ILE A 76 -1.37 15.38 -0.75
CA ILE A 76 -2.52 15.39 0.18
C ILE A 76 -2.41 14.21 1.13
N PRO A 77 -2.28 12.95 0.67
CA PRO A 77 -2.14 11.83 1.59
C PRO A 77 -0.88 11.89 2.46
N VAL A 78 0.27 12.29 1.91
CA VAL A 78 1.53 12.37 2.68
C VAL A 78 1.42 13.38 3.82
N VAL A 79 1.01 14.62 3.52
CA VAL A 79 0.87 15.67 4.54
C VAL A 79 -0.17 15.26 5.59
N THR A 80 -1.28 14.66 5.16
CA THR A 80 -2.32 14.17 6.07
C THR A 80 -1.78 13.12 7.04
N ILE A 81 -1.00 12.14 6.55
CA ILE A 81 -0.39 11.10 7.39
C ILE A 81 0.61 11.71 8.38
N VAL A 82 1.46 12.64 7.94
CA VAL A 82 2.42 13.32 8.82
C VAL A 82 1.71 14.05 9.95
N ILE A 83 0.66 14.83 9.64
CA ILE A 83 -0.14 15.53 10.65
C ILE A 83 -0.81 14.53 11.60
N ALA A 84 -1.38 13.44 11.07
CA ALA A 84 -2.04 12.43 11.88
C ALA A 84 -1.07 11.71 12.83
N ILE A 85 0.15 11.39 12.37
CA ILE A 85 1.21 10.80 13.20
C ILE A 85 1.58 11.76 14.34
N ILE A 86 1.88 13.02 14.03
CA ILE A 86 2.29 14.01 15.04
C ILE A 86 1.15 14.27 16.04
N ALA A 87 -0.08 14.41 15.55
CA ALA A 87 -1.25 14.64 16.40
C ALA A 87 -1.52 13.43 17.31
N ALA A 88 -1.51 12.21 16.78
CA ALA A 88 -1.74 10.99 17.55
C ALA A 88 -0.64 10.75 18.59
N PHE A 89 0.62 11.03 18.22
CA PHE A 89 1.76 10.98 19.12
C PHE A 89 1.62 12.02 20.25
N GLY A 90 1.25 13.25 19.92
CA GLY A 90 1.05 14.32 20.91
C GLY A 90 -0.12 14.09 21.85
N PHE A 91 -1.29 13.72 21.33
CA PHE A 91 -2.50 13.50 22.15
C PHE A 91 -2.32 12.39 23.19
N SER A 92 -1.53 11.37 22.85
CA SER A 92 -1.22 10.26 23.75
C SER A 92 -0.10 10.56 24.77
N GLY A 93 0.46 11.77 24.78
CA GLY A 93 1.54 12.15 25.71
C GLY A 93 2.94 11.78 25.21
N GLY A 94 3.10 11.51 23.91
CA GLY A 94 4.36 11.09 23.29
C GLY A 94 5.53 12.04 23.48
N PHE A 95 5.25 13.34 23.64
CA PHE A 95 6.30 14.34 23.87
C PHE A 95 6.92 14.25 25.28
N GLN A 96 6.23 13.61 26.22
CA GLN A 96 6.75 13.32 27.55
C GLN A 96 7.25 11.88 27.65
N GLU A 97 6.49 10.94 27.08
CA GLU A 97 6.81 9.51 27.11
C GLU A 97 6.66 8.90 25.72
N PHE A 98 7.80 8.57 25.10
CA PHE A 98 7.86 8.08 23.73
C PHE A 98 6.96 6.84 23.48
N ALA A 99 6.93 5.90 24.42
CA ALA A 99 6.14 4.67 24.30
C ALA A 99 4.63 4.95 24.20
N SER A 100 4.11 5.86 25.02
CA SER A 100 2.73 6.32 24.98
C SER A 100 2.39 6.97 23.63
N GLY A 101 3.34 7.74 23.08
CA GLY A 101 3.26 8.32 21.73
C GLY A 101 3.11 7.28 20.62
N VAL A 102 3.98 6.27 20.60
CA VAL A 102 3.93 5.17 19.61
C VAL A 102 2.63 4.38 19.72
N TYR A 103 2.16 4.14 20.95
CA TYR A 103 0.87 3.50 21.20
C TYR A 103 -0.30 4.31 20.63
N GLY A 104 -0.28 5.64 20.79
CA GLY A 104 -1.23 6.55 20.17
C GLY A 104 -1.28 6.44 18.65
N ILE A 105 -0.12 6.37 17.98
CA ILE A 105 -0.05 6.16 16.52
C ILE A 105 -0.72 4.84 16.11
N GLY A 106 -0.53 3.77 16.89
CA GLY A 106 -1.22 2.49 16.68
C GLY A 106 -2.75 2.62 16.75
N PHE A 107 -3.27 3.37 17.73
CA PHE A 107 -4.71 3.65 17.84
C PHE A 107 -5.23 4.57 16.73
N ALA A 108 -4.42 5.48 16.20
CA ALA A 108 -4.79 6.25 15.01
C ALA A 108 -5.00 5.32 13.79
N ALA A 109 -4.18 4.29 13.62
CA ALA A 109 -4.38 3.31 12.56
C ALA A 109 -5.72 2.55 12.72
N VAL A 110 -6.07 2.15 13.95
CA VAL A 110 -7.37 1.54 14.26
C VAL A 110 -8.52 2.51 13.98
N GLY A 111 -8.35 3.78 14.35
CA GLY A 111 -9.33 4.84 14.10
C GLY A 111 -9.58 5.06 12.61
N MET A 112 -8.51 5.06 11.81
CA MET A 112 -8.64 5.07 10.35
C MET A 112 -9.44 3.86 9.89
N LEU A 113 -9.06 2.63 10.24
CA LEU A 113 -9.75 1.40 9.79
C LEU A 113 -11.15 1.18 10.38
N SER A 114 -11.63 2.03 11.27
CA SER A 114 -12.92 1.85 11.95
C SER A 114 -14.13 1.88 11.02
N THR A 115 -14.03 2.54 9.86
CA THR A 115 -15.06 2.59 8.82
C THR A 115 -14.81 1.57 7.71
N LEU A 116 -13.90 0.61 7.91
CA LEU A 116 -13.54 -0.40 6.91
C LEU A 116 -14.76 -1.15 6.38
N GLY A 117 -15.73 -1.50 7.23
CA GLY A 117 -16.93 -2.23 6.79
C GLY A 117 -17.74 -1.49 5.72
N ILE A 118 -17.93 -0.17 5.89
CA ILE A 118 -18.62 0.67 4.91
C ILE A 118 -17.73 0.89 3.69
N THR A 119 -16.45 1.17 3.91
CA THR A 119 -15.48 1.45 2.84
C THR A 119 -15.31 0.26 1.91
N LEU A 120 -15.27 -0.95 2.47
CA LEU A 120 -15.16 -2.20 1.73
C LEU A 120 -16.46 -2.53 0.99
N ALA A 121 -17.62 -2.20 1.56
CA ALA A 121 -18.90 -2.32 0.85
C ALA A 121 -18.97 -1.37 -0.37
N THR A 122 -18.47 -0.14 -0.23
CA THR A 122 -18.42 0.83 -1.35
C THR A 122 -17.35 0.50 -2.39
N ASP A 123 -16.25 -0.15 -2.00
CA ASP A 123 -15.23 -0.65 -2.92
C ASP A 123 -15.76 -1.86 -3.71
N ALA A 124 -16.36 -2.83 -3.01
CA ALA A 124 -16.97 -4.01 -3.63
C ALA A 124 -18.16 -3.68 -4.55
N PHE A 125 -18.82 -2.53 -4.35
CA PHE A 125 -19.87 -2.04 -5.23
C PHE A 125 -19.40 -1.84 -6.68
N GLY A 126 -18.17 -1.35 -6.89
CA GLY A 126 -17.64 -1.05 -8.24
C GLY A 126 -17.60 -2.28 -9.15
N PRO A 127 -16.89 -3.37 -8.77
CA PRO A 127 -16.85 -4.59 -9.57
C PRO A 127 -18.23 -5.25 -9.81
N ILE A 128 -19.20 -5.04 -8.91
CA ILE A 128 -20.58 -5.53 -9.12
C ILE A 128 -21.26 -4.71 -10.21
N ALA A 129 -21.09 -3.39 -10.22
CA ALA A 129 -21.62 -2.50 -11.25
C ALA A 129 -20.99 -2.77 -12.62
N ASP A 130 -19.67 -2.97 -12.68
CA ASP A 130 -18.95 -3.32 -13.91
C ASP A 130 -19.47 -4.64 -14.52
N ASN A 131 -19.56 -5.71 -13.71
CA ASN A 131 -20.13 -6.99 -14.15
C ASN A 131 -21.59 -6.86 -14.60
N ALA A 132 -22.39 -6.02 -13.94
CA ALA A 132 -23.77 -5.75 -14.36
C ALA A 132 -23.81 -5.09 -15.74
N GLY A 133 -22.92 -4.13 -16.00
CA GLY A 133 -22.77 -3.51 -17.32
C GLY A 133 -22.33 -4.50 -18.39
N GLY A 134 -21.33 -5.34 -18.08
CA GLY A 134 -20.87 -6.40 -18.98
C GLY A 134 -21.98 -7.38 -19.35
N ASN A 135 -22.76 -7.84 -18.37
CA ASN A 135 -23.90 -8.72 -18.60
C ASN A 135 -25.01 -8.05 -19.42
N ALA A 136 -25.26 -6.76 -19.21
CA ALA A 136 -26.23 -6.00 -19.99
C ALA A 136 -25.84 -5.92 -21.47
N GLU A 137 -24.55 -5.68 -21.75
CA GLU A 137 -24.01 -5.65 -23.12
C GLU A 137 -24.07 -7.04 -23.78
N MET A 138 -23.58 -8.08 -23.08
CA MET A 138 -23.56 -9.45 -23.60
C MET A 138 -24.95 -10.07 -23.80
N SER A 139 -25.96 -9.55 -23.11
CA SER A 139 -27.35 -10.01 -23.22
C SER A 139 -28.20 -9.12 -24.15
N GLU A 140 -27.59 -8.17 -24.86
CA GLU A 140 -28.24 -7.25 -25.79
C GLU A 140 -29.44 -6.49 -25.15
N LEU A 141 -29.30 -6.11 -23.88
CA LEU A 141 -30.35 -5.36 -23.18
C LEU A 141 -30.51 -3.95 -23.78
N PRO A 142 -31.68 -3.29 -23.58
CA PRO A 142 -31.90 -1.94 -24.07
C PRO A 142 -30.83 -0.94 -23.61
N HIS A 143 -30.50 0.04 -24.46
CA HIS A 143 -29.43 1.02 -24.23
C HIS A 143 -29.55 1.74 -22.87
N GLU A 144 -30.76 2.01 -22.39
CA GLU A 144 -31.02 2.62 -21.09
C GLU A 144 -30.43 1.80 -19.93
N VAL A 145 -30.38 0.47 -20.03
CA VAL A 145 -29.76 -0.39 -19.01
C VAL A 145 -28.25 -0.20 -19.00
N ARG A 146 -27.63 -0.06 -20.18
CA ARG A 146 -26.19 0.21 -20.30
C ARG A 146 -25.83 1.60 -19.81
N GLU A 147 -26.65 2.61 -20.11
CA GLU A 147 -26.45 3.97 -19.57
C GLU A 147 -26.49 4.01 -18.03
N ARG A 148 -27.47 3.31 -17.43
CA ARG A 148 -27.60 3.22 -15.97
C ARG A 148 -26.42 2.49 -15.35
N THR A 149 -25.99 1.36 -15.94
CA THR A 149 -24.84 0.59 -15.41
C THR A 149 -23.52 1.32 -15.61
N ASP A 150 -23.32 2.01 -16.73
CA ASP A 150 -22.15 2.89 -16.95
C ASP A 150 -22.09 4.00 -15.89
N ALA A 151 -23.23 4.59 -15.51
CA ALA A 151 -23.30 5.58 -14.43
C ALA A 151 -22.88 5.01 -13.06
N LEU A 152 -23.29 3.78 -12.74
CA LEU A 152 -22.90 3.10 -11.50
C LEU A 152 -21.42 2.68 -11.51
N ASP A 153 -20.91 2.22 -12.64
CA ASP A 153 -19.52 1.83 -12.84
C ASP A 153 -18.56 3.01 -12.60
N MET A 154 -18.88 4.19 -13.12
CA MET A 154 -18.09 5.41 -12.85
C MET A 154 -18.05 5.80 -11.37
N LEU A 155 -19.19 5.69 -10.69
CA LEU A 155 -19.22 5.89 -9.23
C LEU A 155 -18.34 4.84 -8.55
N GLY A 156 -18.44 3.59 -8.99
CA GLY A 156 -17.63 2.45 -8.58
C GLY A 156 -16.12 2.68 -8.73
N ASN A 157 -15.67 3.23 -9.84
CA ASN A 157 -14.25 3.53 -10.08
C ASN A 157 -13.71 4.56 -9.08
N THR A 158 -14.52 5.58 -8.76
CA THR A 158 -14.17 6.60 -7.77
C THR A 158 -14.17 6.04 -6.36
N THR A 159 -15.16 5.20 -6.00
CA THR A 159 -15.21 4.55 -4.69
C THR A 159 -14.10 3.51 -4.52
N ALA A 160 -13.73 2.79 -5.58
CA ALA A 160 -12.61 1.87 -5.59
C ALA A 160 -11.27 2.60 -5.41
N ALA A 161 -11.05 3.71 -6.12
CA ALA A 161 -9.87 4.54 -5.92
C ALA A 161 -9.78 5.05 -4.48
N THR A 162 -10.91 5.52 -3.93
CA THR A 162 -11.01 5.98 -2.53
C THR A 162 -10.74 4.86 -1.53
N GLY A 163 -11.30 3.67 -1.74
CA GLY A 163 -11.08 2.48 -0.91
C GLY A 163 -9.62 2.03 -0.93
N LYS A 164 -9.00 2.01 -2.11
CA LYS A 164 -7.56 1.74 -2.27
C LYS A 164 -6.72 2.81 -1.58
N GLY A 165 -7.04 4.10 -1.73
CA GLY A 165 -6.37 5.21 -1.06
C GLY A 165 -6.44 5.09 0.48
N PHE A 166 -7.59 4.69 1.00
CA PHE A 166 -7.79 4.42 2.43
C PHE A 166 -6.97 3.22 2.92
N ALA A 167 -6.97 2.11 2.17
CA ALA A 167 -6.16 0.94 2.48
C ALA A 167 -4.66 1.28 2.51
N ILE A 168 -4.19 2.08 1.54
CA ILE A 168 -2.80 2.56 1.45
C ILE A 168 -2.48 3.53 2.61
N GLY A 169 -3.36 4.47 2.94
CA GLY A 169 -3.24 5.39 4.07
C GLY A 169 -3.14 4.67 5.41
N SER A 170 -3.98 3.65 5.62
CA SER A 170 -3.97 2.87 6.86
C SER A 170 -2.66 2.09 7.02
N ALA A 171 -2.09 1.61 5.91
CA ALA A 171 -0.79 0.92 5.92
C ALA A 171 0.31 1.83 6.46
N ALA A 172 0.30 3.11 6.06
CA ALA A 172 1.26 4.11 6.53
C ALA A 172 1.20 4.31 8.05
N LEU A 173 0.00 4.45 8.63
CA LEU A 173 -0.17 4.57 10.08
C LEU A 173 0.17 3.27 10.83
N THR A 174 -0.17 2.11 10.26
CA THR A 174 0.16 0.82 10.88
C THR A 174 1.66 0.53 10.91
N ALA A 175 2.46 1.18 10.06
CA ALA A 175 3.85 0.83 9.93
C ALA A 175 4.69 1.12 11.17
N MET A 176 4.37 2.18 11.94
CA MET A 176 5.01 2.42 13.24
C MET A 176 4.67 1.31 14.24
N ALA A 177 3.42 0.83 14.26
CA ALA A 177 3.02 -0.29 15.11
C ALA A 177 3.71 -1.60 14.69
N LEU A 178 3.89 -1.80 13.38
CA LEU A 178 4.61 -2.94 12.82
C LEU A 178 6.12 -2.90 13.13
N LEU A 179 6.75 -1.73 13.08
CA LEU A 179 8.14 -1.53 13.53
C LEU A 179 8.28 -1.79 15.04
N ALA A 180 7.33 -1.30 15.85
CA ALA A 180 7.29 -1.59 17.28
C ALA A 180 7.14 -3.09 17.57
N ALA A 181 6.28 -3.78 16.82
CA ALA A 181 6.13 -5.24 16.92
C ALA A 181 7.44 -5.98 16.55
N TYR A 182 8.16 -5.49 15.54
CA TYR A 182 9.49 -6.04 15.21
C TYR A 182 10.50 -5.81 16.33
N MET A 183 10.56 -4.61 16.93
CA MET A 183 11.44 -4.32 18.08
C MET A 183 11.10 -5.20 19.29
N GLU A 184 9.81 -5.45 19.52
CA GLU A 184 9.37 -6.32 20.60
C GLU A 184 9.80 -7.78 20.38
N GLU A 185 9.70 -8.30 19.16
CA GLU A 185 10.27 -9.62 18.84
C GLU A 185 11.79 -9.66 19.01
N VAL A 186 12.51 -8.60 18.61
CA VAL A 186 13.95 -8.47 18.85
C VAL A 186 14.25 -8.55 20.34
N ARG A 187 13.49 -7.85 21.20
CA ARG A 187 13.62 -7.93 22.67
C ARG A 187 13.42 -9.34 23.19
N LEU A 188 12.36 -10.03 22.75
CA LEU A 188 12.06 -11.41 23.17
C LEU A 188 13.19 -12.37 22.78
N TRP A 189 13.76 -12.21 21.59
CA TRP A 189 14.86 -13.05 21.13
C TRP A 189 16.18 -12.74 21.81
N LEU A 190 16.47 -11.47 22.12
CA LEU A 190 17.60 -11.11 22.96
C LEU A 190 17.53 -11.79 24.33
N GLY A 191 16.35 -11.85 24.95
CA GLY A 191 16.14 -12.60 26.20
C GLY A 191 16.41 -14.09 26.05
N LYS A 192 15.85 -14.73 25.01
CA LYS A 192 16.10 -16.15 24.74
C LYS A 192 17.58 -16.46 24.49
N VAL A 193 18.32 -15.54 23.86
CA VAL A 193 19.76 -15.70 23.62
C VAL A 193 20.54 -15.49 24.91
N ALA A 194 20.20 -14.47 25.70
CA ALA A 194 20.81 -14.21 27.00
C ALA A 194 20.62 -15.39 27.96
N ASP A 195 19.40 -15.93 28.07
CA ASP A 195 19.09 -17.08 28.95
C ASP A 195 19.82 -18.37 28.55
N LYS A 196 20.17 -18.51 27.27
CA LYS A 196 20.94 -19.66 26.75
C LYS A 196 22.45 -19.44 26.83
N SER A 197 22.89 -18.21 27.01
CA SER A 197 24.32 -17.88 27.14
C SER A 197 24.82 -18.30 28.53
N ILE A 198 26.09 -18.70 28.62
CA ILE A 198 26.72 -19.04 29.90
C ILE A 198 26.82 -17.80 30.81
N GLU A 199 26.86 -16.61 30.20
CA GLU A 199 27.07 -15.33 30.88
C GLU A 199 25.76 -14.68 31.34
N GLY A 200 24.59 -15.14 30.85
CA GLY A 200 23.27 -14.61 31.22
C GLY A 200 22.94 -13.24 30.60
N PHE A 201 23.72 -12.80 29.61
CA PHE A 201 23.53 -11.52 28.93
C PHE A 201 23.94 -11.59 27.45
N LYS A 202 23.48 -10.61 26.68
CA LYS A 202 23.88 -10.40 25.29
C LYS A 202 24.29 -8.95 25.10
N GLN A 203 25.52 -8.74 24.64
CA GLN A 203 25.99 -7.42 24.22
C GLN A 203 25.55 -7.12 22.78
N VAL A 204 25.09 -5.89 22.55
CA VAL A 204 24.77 -5.30 21.26
C VAL A 204 25.35 -3.88 21.27
N GLY A 205 26.35 -3.63 20.42
CA GLY A 205 27.13 -2.39 20.49
C GLY A 205 27.70 -2.14 21.88
N ASP A 206 27.47 -0.94 22.41
CA ASP A 206 27.90 -0.51 23.76
C ASP A 206 26.84 -0.79 24.84
N THR A 207 25.81 -1.59 24.53
CA THR A 207 24.74 -1.93 25.47
C THR A 207 24.70 -3.43 25.77
N ILE A 208 24.63 -3.78 27.05
CA ILE A 208 24.45 -5.16 27.51
C ILE A 208 23.02 -5.38 27.99
N PHE A 209 22.33 -6.31 27.33
CA PHE A 209 21.00 -6.76 27.69
C PHE A 209 21.06 -8.01 28.56
N TYR A 210 20.46 -7.96 29.75
CA TYR A 210 20.46 -9.07 30.70
C TYR A 210 19.06 -9.40 31.22
N THR A 211 18.86 -10.65 31.68
CA THR A 211 17.57 -11.12 32.21
C THR A 211 17.52 -11.08 33.74
N ASP A 212 18.51 -11.68 34.41
CA ASP A 212 18.50 -11.82 35.87
C ASP A 212 19.48 -10.87 36.58
N GLN A 213 20.79 -11.13 36.47
CA GLN A 213 21.84 -10.39 37.17
C GLN A 213 22.58 -9.45 36.22
N ALA A 214 22.73 -8.19 36.65
CA ALA A 214 23.49 -7.20 35.89
C ALA A 214 24.99 -7.58 35.89
N PRO A 215 25.64 -7.67 34.73
CA PRO A 215 27.07 -7.92 34.67
C PRO A 215 27.87 -6.70 35.14
N VAL A 216 29.06 -6.94 35.68
CA VAL A 216 30.01 -5.86 35.98
C VAL A 216 30.64 -5.41 34.66
N VAL A 217 30.39 -4.15 34.30
CA VAL A 217 30.81 -3.57 33.01
C VAL A 217 31.90 -2.52 33.16
N ALA A 218 32.71 -2.37 32.11
CA ALA A 218 33.68 -1.29 31.99
C ALA A 218 32.99 0.07 31.80
N GLU A 219 33.72 1.15 32.11
CA GLU A 219 33.23 2.52 31.97
C GLU A 219 32.89 2.82 30.50
N GLY A 220 31.63 3.22 30.23
CA GLY A 220 31.13 3.51 28.88
C GLY A 220 30.17 2.46 28.29
N VAL A 221 29.98 1.31 28.94
CA VAL A 221 29.01 0.29 28.52
C VAL A 221 27.73 0.39 29.37
N GLU A 222 26.58 0.57 28.74
CA GLU A 222 25.29 0.63 29.43
C GLU A 222 24.69 -0.76 29.66
N THR A 223 24.07 -0.99 30.81
CA THR A 223 23.39 -2.26 31.11
C THR A 223 21.89 -2.04 31.18
N VAL A 224 21.13 -2.81 30.41
CA VAL A 224 19.66 -2.70 30.36
C VAL A 224 19.03 -4.05 30.69
N LYS A 225 18.14 -4.05 31.69
CA LYS A 225 17.34 -5.23 32.02
C LYS A 225 16.24 -5.40 30.99
N LEU A 226 16.19 -6.57 30.34
CA LEU A 226 15.24 -6.84 29.24
C LEU A 226 13.76 -6.73 29.64
N SER A 227 13.42 -6.99 30.91
CA SER A 227 12.05 -6.87 31.42
C SER A 227 11.55 -5.42 31.48
N SER A 228 12.46 -4.45 31.53
CA SER A 228 12.16 -3.01 31.61
C SER A 228 12.74 -2.24 30.42
N ALA A 229 13.21 -2.93 29.39
CA ALA A 229 13.79 -2.31 28.22
C ALA A 229 12.71 -1.57 27.41
N HIS A 230 12.99 -0.32 27.06
CA HIS A 230 12.15 0.52 26.23
C HIS A 230 12.68 0.57 24.80
N ILE A 231 11.85 1.05 23.85
CA ILE A 231 12.24 1.20 22.43
C ILE A 231 13.53 2.04 22.28
N SER A 232 13.71 3.07 23.11
CA SER A 232 14.91 3.92 23.12
C SER A 232 16.20 3.15 23.36
N ASP A 233 16.16 2.10 24.18
CA ASP A 233 17.34 1.30 24.49
C ASP A 233 17.80 0.51 23.26
N PHE A 234 16.85 0.00 22.47
CA PHE A 234 17.15 -0.65 21.19
C PHE A 234 17.58 0.34 20.11
N VAL A 235 17.00 1.55 20.10
CA VAL A 235 17.42 2.64 19.19
C VAL A 235 18.89 2.97 19.40
N ASN A 236 19.33 3.06 20.66
CA ASN A 236 20.73 3.33 20.99
C ASN A 236 21.62 2.12 20.72
N ALA A 237 21.23 0.93 21.19
CA ALA A 237 22.05 -0.28 21.07
C ALA A 237 22.32 -0.68 19.61
N TYR A 238 21.34 -0.56 18.73
CA TYR A 238 21.49 -0.88 17.30
C TYR A 238 21.87 0.33 16.43
N ASP A 239 22.16 1.49 17.05
CA ASP A 239 22.40 2.77 16.36
C ASP A 239 21.40 3.01 15.23
N LEU A 240 20.12 3.19 15.58
CA LEU A 240 19.04 3.44 14.61
C LEU A 240 19.06 4.91 14.11
N SER A 241 20.25 5.41 13.79
CA SER A 241 20.52 6.72 13.20
C SER A 241 20.59 6.64 11.67
N LEU A 242 20.22 7.73 10.98
CA LEU A 242 20.46 7.85 9.53
C LEU A 242 21.94 7.90 9.16
N PHE A 243 22.82 8.16 10.13
CA PHE A 243 24.27 8.09 9.94
C PHE A 243 24.81 6.66 10.00
N ASN A 244 24.03 5.69 10.49
CA ASN A 244 24.40 4.28 10.44
C ASN A 244 24.30 3.79 8.98
N PRO A 245 25.41 3.36 8.36
CA PRO A 245 25.41 2.92 6.96
C PRO A 245 24.54 1.66 6.73
N MET A 246 24.37 0.80 7.75
CA MET A 246 23.52 -0.39 7.65
C MET A 246 22.05 0.00 7.55
N LEU A 247 21.61 0.95 8.39
CA LEU A 247 20.26 1.49 8.36
C LEU A 247 20.01 2.26 7.05
N LEU A 248 20.91 3.17 6.69
CA LEU A 248 20.77 3.96 5.46
C LEU A 248 20.75 3.07 4.21
N GLY A 249 21.62 2.04 4.17
CA GLY A 249 21.60 1.03 3.13
C GLY A 249 20.27 0.29 3.06
N GLY A 250 19.73 -0.11 4.21
CA GLY A 250 18.38 -0.66 4.35
C GLY A 250 17.32 0.25 3.73
N VAL A 251 17.35 1.55 4.03
CA VAL A 251 16.38 2.54 3.49
C VAL A 251 16.41 2.57 1.95
N PHE A 252 17.59 2.63 1.34
CA PHE A 252 17.70 2.62 -0.12
C PHE A 252 17.19 1.31 -0.73
N ILE A 253 17.50 0.16 -0.11
CA ILE A 253 17.03 -1.14 -0.58
C ILE A 253 15.50 -1.22 -0.44
N GLY A 254 14.93 -0.74 0.67
CA GLY A 254 13.50 -0.69 0.88
C GLY A 254 12.80 0.17 -0.18
N ALA A 255 13.34 1.35 -0.46
CA ALA A 255 12.80 2.21 -1.50
C ALA A 255 12.88 1.55 -2.89
N MET A 256 14.01 0.94 -3.22
CA MET A 256 14.21 0.18 -4.47
C MET A 256 13.19 -0.95 -4.60
N MET A 257 12.89 -1.68 -3.52
CA MET A 257 11.96 -2.81 -3.53
C MET A 257 10.57 -2.42 -4.05
N ALA A 258 10.07 -1.24 -3.69
CA ALA A 258 8.79 -0.74 -4.20
C ALA A 258 8.79 -0.62 -5.73
N PHE A 259 9.83 0.02 -6.30
CA PHE A 259 9.95 0.22 -7.74
C PHE A 259 10.20 -1.09 -8.49
N VAL A 260 11.09 -1.95 -7.97
CA VAL A 260 11.39 -3.25 -8.59
C VAL A 260 10.16 -4.13 -8.61
N PHE A 261 9.40 -4.17 -7.50
CA PHE A 261 8.15 -4.91 -7.42
C PHE A 261 7.14 -4.41 -8.46
N CYS A 262 6.90 -3.10 -8.55
CA CYS A 262 6.00 -2.52 -9.56
C CYS A 262 6.46 -2.82 -10.99
N ALA A 263 7.76 -2.71 -11.27
CA ALA A 263 8.28 -3.01 -12.60
C ALA A 263 8.04 -4.49 -12.98
N MET A 264 8.20 -5.42 -12.05
CA MET A 264 7.92 -6.83 -12.28
C MET A 264 6.43 -7.08 -12.56
N THR A 265 5.54 -6.53 -11.73
CA THR A 265 4.09 -6.72 -11.89
C THR A 265 3.57 -6.07 -13.18
N MET A 266 4.04 -4.88 -13.54
CA MET A 266 3.66 -4.23 -14.80
C MET A 266 4.16 -5.03 -16.01
N LYS A 267 5.41 -5.51 -15.99
CA LYS A 267 5.95 -6.34 -17.08
C LYS A 267 5.20 -7.67 -17.21
N ALA A 268 4.78 -8.26 -16.09
CA ALA A 268 3.97 -9.47 -16.07
C ALA A 268 2.60 -9.25 -16.73
N VAL A 269 1.88 -8.19 -16.34
CA VAL A 269 0.60 -7.82 -16.98
C VAL A 269 0.80 -7.54 -18.46
N GLY A 270 1.84 -6.79 -18.84
CA GLY A 270 2.14 -6.50 -20.26
C GLY A 270 2.35 -7.75 -21.11
N ARG A 271 3.07 -8.76 -20.60
CA ARG A 271 3.25 -10.05 -21.31
C ARG A 271 1.94 -10.83 -21.44
N ALA A 272 1.14 -10.88 -20.38
CA ALA A 272 -0.15 -11.57 -20.37
C ALA A 272 -1.15 -10.87 -21.31
N ALA A 273 -1.21 -9.54 -21.27
CA ALA A 273 -2.03 -8.72 -22.15
C ALA A 273 -1.63 -8.87 -23.61
N GLY A 274 -0.32 -8.87 -23.93
CA GLY A 274 0.16 -9.13 -25.29
C GLY A 274 -0.30 -10.50 -25.82
N SER A 275 -0.17 -11.54 -25.00
CA SER A 275 -0.64 -12.89 -25.35
C SER A 275 -2.17 -12.93 -25.55
N MET A 276 -2.93 -12.19 -24.73
CA MET A 276 -4.38 -12.04 -24.87
C MET A 276 -4.76 -11.36 -26.19
N VAL A 277 -4.07 -10.26 -26.53
CA VAL A 277 -4.29 -9.51 -27.78
C VAL A 277 -4.03 -10.39 -28.99
N ASP A 278 -2.93 -11.14 -29.00
CA ASP A 278 -2.59 -12.04 -30.11
C ASP A 278 -3.64 -13.15 -30.28
N GLU A 279 -4.15 -13.71 -29.18
CA GLU A 279 -5.21 -14.72 -29.22
C GLU A 279 -6.55 -14.14 -29.70
N VAL A 280 -6.96 -12.95 -29.24
CA VAL A 280 -8.18 -12.28 -29.73
C VAL A 280 -8.06 -11.96 -31.22
N ARG A 281 -6.91 -11.47 -31.68
CA ARG A 281 -6.63 -11.22 -33.10
C ARG A 281 -6.68 -12.50 -33.93
N ARG A 282 -6.14 -13.60 -33.40
CA ARG A 282 -6.22 -14.91 -34.04
C ARG A 282 -7.68 -15.34 -34.21
N GLN A 283 -8.49 -15.23 -33.17
CA GLN A 283 -9.92 -15.57 -33.23
C GLN A 283 -10.66 -14.72 -34.26
N PHE A 284 -10.46 -13.40 -34.28
CA PHE A 284 -11.07 -12.51 -35.28
C PHE A 284 -10.66 -12.81 -36.72
N LYS A 285 -9.45 -13.33 -36.94
CA LYS A 285 -8.94 -13.67 -38.27
C LYS A 285 -9.37 -15.06 -38.74
N GLU A 286 -9.37 -16.04 -37.85
CA GLU A 286 -9.48 -17.45 -38.19
C GLU A 286 -10.90 -18.03 -38.03
N ILE A 287 -11.74 -17.46 -37.16
CA ILE A 287 -13.10 -17.96 -36.92
C ILE A 287 -14.09 -17.25 -37.87
N PRO A 288 -14.64 -17.92 -38.90
CA PRO A 288 -15.57 -17.28 -39.82
C PRO A 288 -16.88 -16.91 -39.12
N GLY A 289 -17.41 -15.72 -39.36
CA GLY A 289 -18.68 -15.28 -38.75
C GLY A 289 -18.55 -14.62 -37.38
N ILE A 290 -17.34 -14.49 -36.82
CA ILE A 290 -17.14 -13.95 -35.45
C ILE A 290 -17.39 -12.44 -35.38
N MET A 291 -16.93 -11.68 -36.36
CA MET A 291 -17.15 -10.22 -36.43
C MET A 291 -18.59 -9.89 -36.81
N GLU A 292 -19.28 -10.81 -37.47
CA GLU A 292 -20.70 -10.72 -37.82
C GLU A 292 -21.63 -11.19 -36.68
N GLY A 293 -21.08 -11.61 -35.53
CA GLY A 293 -21.84 -12.10 -34.38
C GLY A 293 -22.51 -13.46 -34.56
N LYS A 294 -22.11 -14.23 -35.58
CA LYS A 294 -22.71 -15.53 -35.94
C LYS A 294 -21.95 -16.73 -35.36
N ALA A 295 -20.70 -16.54 -34.98
CA ALA A 295 -19.85 -17.58 -34.40
C ALA A 295 -19.53 -17.27 -32.93
N THR A 296 -19.52 -18.32 -32.10
CA THR A 296 -19.18 -18.19 -30.68
C THR A 296 -17.67 -18.09 -30.48
N PRO A 297 -17.16 -17.09 -29.74
CA PRO A 297 -15.74 -16.97 -29.40
C PRO A 297 -15.23 -18.10 -28.50
N GLU A 298 -13.93 -18.37 -28.54
CA GLU A 298 -13.28 -19.38 -27.70
C GLU A 298 -12.87 -18.79 -26.34
N TYR A 299 -13.84 -18.48 -25.49
CA TYR A 299 -13.61 -17.82 -24.18
C TYR A 299 -12.62 -18.57 -23.27
N ALA A 300 -12.67 -19.92 -23.29
CA ALA A 300 -11.81 -20.75 -22.44
C ALA A 300 -10.31 -20.55 -22.73
N LYS A 301 -9.93 -20.20 -23.96
CA LYS A 301 -8.53 -19.92 -24.32
C LYS A 301 -8.05 -18.63 -23.67
N CYS A 302 -8.85 -17.57 -23.72
CA CYS A 302 -8.55 -16.31 -23.05
C CYS A 302 -8.41 -16.51 -21.53
N VAL A 303 -9.33 -17.25 -20.90
CA VAL A 303 -9.27 -17.59 -19.47
C VAL A 303 -8.01 -18.39 -19.14
N ALA A 304 -7.61 -19.35 -19.98
CA ALA A 304 -6.41 -20.14 -19.75
C ALA A 304 -5.12 -19.30 -19.82
N ILE A 305 -5.05 -18.34 -20.75
CA ILE A 305 -3.92 -17.41 -20.90
C ILE A 305 -3.76 -16.56 -19.64
N SER A 306 -4.83 -15.90 -19.19
CA SER A 306 -4.79 -15.05 -17.99
C SER A 306 -4.47 -15.87 -16.73
N THR A 307 -5.09 -17.06 -16.57
CA THR A 307 -4.87 -17.94 -15.42
C THR A 307 -3.42 -18.42 -15.32
N LYS A 308 -2.89 -18.99 -16.41
CA LYS A 308 -1.52 -19.52 -16.43
C LYS A 308 -0.49 -18.40 -16.33
N GLY A 309 -0.75 -17.26 -16.97
CA GLY A 309 0.06 -16.06 -16.87
C GLY A 309 0.14 -15.58 -15.42
N ALA A 310 -1.00 -15.35 -14.77
CA ALA A 310 -1.05 -14.89 -13.39
C ALA A 310 -0.31 -15.83 -12.42
N GLN A 311 -0.55 -17.15 -12.51
CA GLN A 311 0.09 -18.16 -11.65
C GLN A 311 1.62 -18.18 -11.79
N ARG A 312 2.12 -18.09 -13.01
CA ARG A 312 3.57 -18.10 -13.24
C ARG A 312 4.22 -16.80 -12.77
N GLU A 313 3.59 -15.68 -13.07
CA GLU A 313 4.19 -14.36 -12.88
C GLU A 313 4.10 -13.85 -11.44
N MET A 314 3.17 -14.36 -10.62
CA MET A 314 3.05 -13.99 -9.21
C MET A 314 4.17 -14.56 -8.31
N ILE A 315 4.85 -15.62 -8.76
CA ILE A 315 5.84 -16.35 -7.94
C ILE A 315 7.03 -15.45 -7.60
N LEU A 316 7.63 -14.81 -8.62
CA LEU A 316 8.87 -14.06 -8.44
C LEU A 316 8.70 -12.82 -7.54
N PRO A 317 7.67 -11.95 -7.73
CA PRO A 317 7.44 -10.84 -6.81
C PRO A 317 7.15 -11.29 -5.37
N SER A 318 6.44 -12.41 -5.20
CA SER A 318 6.13 -12.97 -3.87
C SER A 318 7.38 -13.51 -3.17
N LEU A 319 8.25 -14.22 -3.90
CA LEU A 319 9.52 -14.71 -3.35
C LEU A 319 10.45 -13.56 -2.98
N LEU A 320 10.50 -12.50 -3.79
CA LEU A 320 11.29 -11.30 -3.48
C LEU A 320 10.88 -10.70 -2.13
N ALA A 321 9.58 -10.59 -1.86
CA ALA A 321 9.04 -10.06 -0.61
C ALA A 321 9.41 -10.89 0.64
N ILE A 322 9.72 -12.18 0.47
CA ILE A 322 10.11 -13.09 1.54
C ILE A 322 11.62 -13.17 1.69
N ILE A 323 12.35 -13.31 0.58
CA ILE A 323 13.80 -13.55 0.59
C ILE A 323 14.55 -12.28 1.02
N VAL A 324 14.15 -11.10 0.54
CA VAL A 324 14.91 -9.87 0.79
C VAL A 324 14.96 -9.50 2.27
N PRO A 325 13.85 -9.47 3.03
CA PRO A 325 13.93 -9.19 4.47
C PRO A 325 14.83 -10.16 5.24
N VAL A 326 14.82 -11.44 4.88
CA VAL A 326 15.69 -12.47 5.48
C VAL A 326 17.16 -12.19 5.18
N LEU A 327 17.49 -11.94 3.90
CA LEU A 327 18.86 -11.63 3.50
C LEU A 327 19.36 -10.35 4.17
N ILE A 328 18.53 -9.31 4.25
CA ILE A 328 18.89 -8.06 4.92
C ILE A 328 19.06 -8.26 6.43
N GLY A 329 18.22 -9.08 7.07
CA GLY A 329 18.41 -9.43 8.48
C GLY A 329 19.72 -10.15 8.74
N VAL A 330 20.10 -11.10 7.88
CA VAL A 330 21.37 -11.83 8.02
C VAL A 330 22.58 -10.93 7.73
N VAL A 331 22.50 -10.11 6.68
CA VAL A 331 23.66 -9.35 6.16
C VAL A 331 23.81 -7.98 6.81
N LEU A 332 22.74 -7.26 7.13
CA LEU A 332 22.78 -5.89 7.66
C LEU A 332 22.21 -5.78 9.10
N GLY A 333 21.81 -6.91 9.69
CA GLY A 333 21.30 -6.98 11.05
C GLY A 333 19.98 -6.24 11.28
N VAL A 334 19.68 -5.97 12.55
CA VAL A 334 18.43 -5.32 12.97
C VAL A 334 18.30 -3.91 12.36
N ALA A 335 19.38 -3.12 12.37
CA ALA A 335 19.40 -1.77 11.82
C ALA A 335 19.06 -1.76 10.31
N GLY A 336 19.62 -2.69 9.53
CA GLY A 336 19.31 -2.82 8.11
C GLY A 336 17.86 -3.21 7.84
N VAL A 337 17.27 -4.08 8.66
CA VAL A 337 15.85 -4.46 8.55
C VAL A 337 14.95 -3.26 8.88
N VAL A 338 15.25 -2.51 9.94
CA VAL A 338 14.51 -1.26 10.25
C VAL A 338 14.58 -0.29 9.08
N GLY A 339 15.77 -0.11 8.49
CA GLY A 339 15.96 0.69 7.29
C GLY A 339 15.12 0.20 6.11
N LEU A 340 15.15 -1.11 5.82
CA LEU A 340 14.37 -1.75 4.76
C LEU A 340 12.87 -1.48 4.90
N LEU A 341 12.33 -1.64 6.12
CA LEU A 341 10.93 -1.41 6.40
C LEU A 341 10.57 0.08 6.28
N ALA A 342 11.43 0.99 6.78
CA ALA A 342 11.20 2.43 6.67
C ALA A 342 11.26 2.94 5.21
N GLY A 343 12.24 2.49 4.42
CA GLY A 343 12.37 2.82 3.01
C GLY A 343 11.22 2.24 2.16
N GLY A 344 10.88 0.97 2.40
CA GLY A 344 9.79 0.29 1.71
C GLY A 344 8.43 0.91 2.03
N LEU A 345 8.24 1.35 3.27
CA LEU A 345 7.06 2.09 3.67
C LEU A 345 6.93 3.43 2.94
N THR A 346 7.96 4.28 3.03
CA THR A 346 7.89 5.67 2.55
C THR A 346 7.78 5.74 1.03
N ALA A 347 8.63 4.99 0.31
CA ALA A 347 8.56 4.91 -1.14
C ALA A 347 7.34 4.11 -1.61
N GLY A 348 7.04 2.98 -0.96
CA GLY A 348 5.91 2.14 -1.34
C GLY A 348 4.57 2.83 -1.13
N PHE A 349 4.39 3.58 -0.05
CA PHE A 349 3.19 4.38 0.20
C PHE A 349 3.00 5.45 -0.88
N THR A 350 4.02 6.27 -1.12
CA THR A 350 3.94 7.37 -2.10
C THR A 350 3.74 6.86 -3.52
N LEU A 351 4.44 5.79 -3.90
CA LEU A 351 4.28 5.14 -5.19
C LEU A 351 2.89 4.48 -5.34
N ALA A 352 2.37 3.84 -4.30
CA ALA A 352 1.04 3.24 -4.34
C ALA A 352 -0.07 4.28 -4.57
N VAL A 353 0.00 5.42 -3.88
CA VAL A 353 -0.92 6.55 -4.09
C VAL A 353 -0.81 7.07 -5.53
N MET A 354 0.40 7.30 -6.02
CA MET A 354 0.64 7.80 -7.37
C MET A 354 0.05 6.87 -8.44
N LEU A 355 0.33 5.56 -8.35
CA LEU A 355 -0.15 4.58 -9.32
C LEU A 355 -1.69 4.45 -9.27
N ASN A 356 -2.26 4.36 -8.08
CA ASN A 356 -3.70 4.24 -7.90
C ASN A 356 -4.46 5.44 -8.49
N ASN A 357 -4.01 6.65 -8.17
CA ASN A 357 -4.68 7.86 -8.60
C ASN A 357 -4.47 8.15 -10.08
N SER A 358 -3.28 7.88 -10.62
CA SER A 358 -3.01 7.98 -12.06
C SER A 358 -3.95 7.07 -12.86
N GLY A 359 -4.06 5.79 -12.46
CA GLY A 359 -4.92 4.83 -13.13
C GLY A 359 -6.41 5.19 -13.02
N GLY A 360 -6.88 5.57 -11.82
CA GLY A 360 -8.27 6.00 -11.63
C GLY A 360 -8.62 7.26 -12.43
N ALA A 361 -7.69 8.21 -12.54
CA ALA A 361 -7.89 9.43 -13.31
C ALA A 361 -7.92 9.18 -14.82
N TRP A 362 -7.11 8.28 -15.36
CA TRP A 362 -7.20 7.90 -16.78
C TRP A 362 -8.54 7.22 -17.10
N ASP A 363 -8.99 6.30 -16.25
CA ASP A 363 -10.26 5.59 -16.46
C ASP A 363 -11.44 6.56 -16.47
N ASN A 364 -11.52 7.41 -15.45
CA ASN A 364 -12.59 8.40 -15.36
C ASN A 364 -12.48 9.48 -16.45
N ALA A 365 -11.28 9.79 -16.95
CA ALA A 365 -11.11 10.66 -18.13
C ALA A 365 -11.65 10.00 -19.41
N LYS A 366 -11.46 8.68 -19.57
CA LYS A 366 -12.08 7.90 -20.66
C LYS A 366 -13.60 7.94 -20.51
N LYS A 367 -14.14 7.62 -19.35
CA LYS A 367 -15.59 7.64 -19.07
C LYS A 367 -16.21 9.03 -19.28
N PHE A 368 -15.50 10.11 -18.93
CA PHE A 368 -15.92 11.48 -19.20
C PHE A 368 -16.15 11.72 -20.70
N ILE A 369 -15.26 11.23 -21.56
CA ILE A 369 -15.40 11.31 -23.02
C ILE A 369 -16.55 10.41 -23.50
N GLU A 370 -16.72 9.22 -22.92
CA GLU A 370 -17.81 8.29 -23.26
C GLU A 370 -19.21 8.87 -23.01
N LYS A 371 -19.36 9.84 -22.09
CA LYS A 371 -20.60 10.62 -21.90
C LYS A 371 -20.96 11.57 -23.06
N GLY A 372 -20.15 11.62 -24.12
CA GLY A 372 -20.35 12.50 -25.27
C GLY A 372 -19.48 13.75 -25.28
N ASN A 373 -18.62 13.95 -24.28
CA ASN A 373 -17.66 15.04 -24.29
C ASN A 373 -16.56 14.77 -25.35
N TYR A 374 -16.03 15.84 -25.95
CA TYR A 374 -14.93 15.77 -26.93
C TYR A 374 -15.14 14.76 -28.09
N GLY A 375 -16.39 14.57 -28.51
CA GLY A 375 -16.74 13.72 -29.65
C GLY A 375 -17.27 12.33 -29.30
N GLY A 376 -17.28 11.94 -28.02
CA GLY A 376 -17.92 10.69 -27.59
C GLY A 376 -17.18 9.41 -27.98
N LYS A 377 -17.84 8.27 -27.77
CA LYS A 377 -17.33 6.92 -28.12
C LYS A 377 -16.94 6.86 -29.61
N GLY A 378 -15.77 6.30 -29.90
CA GLY A 378 -15.24 6.12 -31.25
C GLY A 378 -14.46 7.31 -31.83
N SER A 379 -14.50 8.48 -31.18
CA SER A 379 -13.69 9.64 -31.56
C SER A 379 -12.18 9.39 -31.36
N GLU A 380 -11.33 10.19 -32.00
CA GLU A 380 -9.88 10.11 -31.79
C GLU A 380 -9.48 10.42 -30.34
N ALA A 381 -10.21 11.34 -29.68
CA ALA A 381 -10.02 11.61 -28.26
C ALA A 381 -10.40 10.40 -27.39
N HIS A 382 -11.46 9.66 -27.74
CA HIS A 382 -11.82 8.42 -27.05
C HIS A 382 -10.77 7.34 -27.23
N LYS A 383 -10.24 7.14 -28.44
CA LYS A 383 -9.15 6.18 -28.67
C LYS A 383 -7.90 6.55 -27.85
N ALA A 384 -7.57 7.83 -27.78
CA ALA A 384 -6.44 8.31 -26.97
C ALA A 384 -6.65 8.08 -25.46
N SER A 385 -7.86 8.31 -24.94
CA SER A 385 -8.16 8.05 -23.53
C SER A 385 -8.20 6.56 -23.19
N VAL A 386 -8.66 5.70 -24.11
CA VAL A 386 -8.57 4.24 -23.96
C VAL A 386 -7.09 3.78 -23.86
N VAL A 387 -6.18 4.38 -24.63
CA VAL A 387 -4.74 4.09 -24.47
C VAL A 387 -4.24 4.52 -23.08
N GLY A 388 -4.66 5.67 -22.57
CA GLY A 388 -4.33 6.11 -21.21
C GLY A 388 -4.85 5.14 -20.14
N ASP A 389 -6.11 4.72 -20.25
CA ASP A 389 -6.75 3.78 -19.32
C ASP A 389 -6.05 2.41 -19.31
N THR A 390 -5.74 1.86 -20.48
CA THR A 390 -5.01 0.58 -20.60
C THR A 390 -3.57 0.64 -20.06
N VAL A 391 -2.94 1.82 -20.04
CA VAL A 391 -1.68 2.04 -19.30
C VAL A 391 -1.94 2.09 -17.78
N GLY A 392 -3.08 2.67 -17.38
CA GLY A 392 -3.53 2.80 -16.00
C GLY A 392 -4.00 1.51 -15.32
N ASP A 393 -4.49 0.52 -16.06
CA ASP A 393 -4.97 -0.76 -15.51
C ASP A 393 -3.91 -1.49 -14.66
N PRO A 394 -2.67 -1.76 -15.15
CA PRO A 394 -1.63 -2.36 -14.32
C PRO A 394 -1.16 -1.45 -13.18
N PHE A 395 -1.41 -0.14 -13.25
CA PHE A 395 -1.11 0.79 -12.16
C PHE A 395 -2.12 0.64 -11.02
N LYS A 396 -3.42 0.77 -11.31
CA LYS A 396 -4.49 0.82 -10.30
C LYS A 396 -4.97 -0.55 -9.84
N ASP A 397 -4.82 -1.61 -10.62
CA ASP A 397 -5.41 -2.93 -10.31
C ASP A 397 -4.39 -4.03 -10.05
N THR A 398 -3.11 -3.78 -10.32
CA THR A 398 -2.04 -4.75 -10.01
C THR A 398 -0.99 -4.13 -9.11
N SER A 399 -0.24 -3.16 -9.60
CA SER A 399 1.00 -2.72 -8.94
C SER A 399 0.72 -1.86 -7.71
N GLY A 400 -0.15 -0.85 -7.82
CA GLY A 400 -0.50 0.08 -6.75
C GLY A 400 -1.07 -0.61 -5.51
N PRO A 401 -2.18 -1.38 -5.62
CA PRO A 401 -2.76 -2.08 -4.47
C PRO A 401 -1.81 -3.13 -3.86
N SER A 402 -1.01 -3.79 -4.69
CA SER A 402 -0.08 -4.83 -4.22
C SER A 402 1.09 -4.29 -3.39
N LEU A 403 1.46 -3.02 -3.55
CA LEU A 403 2.50 -2.39 -2.71
C LEU A 403 2.12 -2.37 -1.22
N ASN A 404 0.85 -2.17 -0.89
CA ASN A 404 0.36 -2.27 0.48
C ASN A 404 0.59 -3.68 1.06
N ILE A 405 0.36 -4.71 0.25
CA ILE A 405 0.60 -6.11 0.64
C ILE A 405 2.10 -6.36 0.79
N LEU A 406 2.92 -5.88 -0.15
CA LEU A 406 4.38 -6.00 -0.09
C LEU A 406 4.94 -5.45 1.23
N ILE A 407 4.54 -4.24 1.62
CA ILE A 407 5.00 -3.60 2.87
C ILE A 407 4.63 -4.45 4.10
N LYS A 408 3.38 -4.90 4.17
CA LYS A 408 2.90 -5.72 5.30
C LYS A 408 3.59 -7.08 5.34
N LEU A 409 3.75 -7.73 4.18
CA LEU A 409 4.40 -9.03 4.08
C LEU A 409 5.88 -8.95 4.47
N MET A 410 6.62 -7.96 3.95
CA MET A 410 8.03 -7.77 4.34
C MET A 410 8.17 -7.55 5.85
N THR A 411 7.25 -6.81 6.46
CA THR A 411 7.26 -6.62 7.90
C THR A 411 6.96 -7.91 8.65
N MET A 412 5.92 -8.65 8.26
CA MET A 412 5.57 -9.93 8.89
C MET A 412 6.72 -10.95 8.79
N VAL A 413 7.40 -11.02 7.64
CA VAL A 413 8.58 -11.87 7.47
C VAL A 413 9.71 -11.40 8.39
N SER A 414 9.94 -10.10 8.50
CA SER A 414 10.95 -9.54 9.42
C SER A 414 10.68 -9.90 10.87
N VAL A 415 9.42 -9.79 11.32
CA VAL A 415 8.95 -10.17 12.66
C VAL A 415 9.20 -11.66 12.92
N VAL A 416 8.75 -12.54 12.01
CA VAL A 416 8.94 -14.00 12.14
C VAL A 416 10.43 -14.37 12.17
N MET A 417 11.26 -13.64 11.43
CA MET A 417 12.68 -13.92 11.26
C MET A 417 13.57 -13.13 12.23
N ALA A 418 12.98 -12.36 13.16
CA ALA A 418 13.73 -11.54 14.12
C ALA A 418 14.74 -12.37 14.92
N GLY A 419 14.37 -13.59 15.32
CA GLY A 419 15.28 -14.50 16.02
C GLY A 419 16.52 -14.88 15.21
N LEU A 420 16.36 -15.09 13.90
CA LEU A 420 17.48 -15.34 13.00
C LEU A 420 18.38 -14.10 12.92
N THR A 421 17.78 -12.93 12.73
CA THR A 421 18.48 -11.64 12.63
C THR A 421 19.32 -11.36 13.88
N VAL A 422 18.74 -11.52 15.08
CA VAL A 422 19.42 -11.30 16.37
C VAL A 422 20.55 -12.29 16.62
N THR A 423 20.40 -13.54 16.14
CA THR A 423 21.37 -14.60 16.42
C THR A 423 22.56 -14.59 15.45
N ILE A 424 22.32 -14.34 14.16
CA ILE A 424 23.29 -14.54 13.08
C ILE A 424 23.85 -13.24 12.51
N GLY A 425 23.15 -12.11 12.66
CA GLY A 425 23.48 -10.86 11.96
C GLY A 425 24.99 -10.58 11.99
N ILE A 426 25.60 -10.53 10.80
CA ILE A 426 27.06 -10.54 10.67
C ILE A 426 27.71 -9.27 11.26
N PHE A 427 26.92 -8.18 11.37
CA PHE A 427 27.32 -6.89 11.93
C PHE A 427 26.56 -6.55 13.23
N SER A 428 26.12 -7.56 14.00
CA SER A 428 25.37 -7.37 15.26
C SER A 428 26.25 -7.05 16.46
#